data_AF-A0A9Q7SH94-F1
#
_entry.id   AF-A0A9Q7SH94-F1
#
_cell.length_a   1.000
_cell.length_b   1.000
_cell.length_c   1.000
_cell.angle_alpha   90.00
_cell.angle_beta   90.00
_cell.angle_gamma   90.00
#
_symmetry.space_group_name_H-M   'P 1'
#
loop_
_entity.id
_entity.type
_entity.pdbx_description
1 polymer ?
#
loop_
_entity_poly.entity_id
_entity_poly.type
_entity_poly.pdbx_seq_one_letter_code
_entity_poly.pdbx_strand_id
1 'polypeptide(L)' 'MQVHCVDASREAARLAARGDDADARTVARRLAPPGATVEVRRDGGYVVARVTATSRLLPAIAIAAESISAMEPEG' A
#
# COMPACT_ATOMS: atom_id res chain seq x y z
N MET A 1 -11.11 7.24 5.06
CA MET A 1 -11.00 5.91 4.42
C MET A 1 -10.23 5.97 3.12
N GLN A 2 -10.66 6.76 2.12
CA GLN A 2 -9.90 6.93 0.88
C GLN A 2 -8.49 7.50 1.14
N VAL A 3 -8.39 8.60 1.89
CA VAL A 3 -7.09 9.18 2.28
C VAL A 3 -6.20 8.16 2.97
N HIS A 4 -6.75 7.37 3.92
CA HIS A 4 -6.00 6.30 4.59
C HIS A 4 -5.53 5.19 3.64
N CYS A 5 -6.31 4.85 2.60
CA CYS A 5 -5.85 3.89 1.59
C CYS A 5 -4.69 4.48 0.79
N VAL A 6 -4.75 5.76 0.42
CA VAL A 6 -3.70 6.48 -0.32
C VAL A 6 -2.42 6.59 0.51
N ASP A 7 -2.52 6.96 1.79
CA ASP A 7 -1.37 7.08 2.68
C ASP A 7 -0.71 5.72 2.90
N ALA A 8 -1.53 4.67 3.14
CA ALA A 8 -1.05 3.31 3.30
C ALA A 8 -0.37 2.77 2.03
N SER A 9 -0.95 2.97 0.84
CA SER A 9 -0.35 2.50 -0.42
C SER A 9 0.96 3.23 -0.72
N ARG A 10 1.01 4.54 -0.49
CA ARG A 10 2.23 5.34 -0.72
C ARG A 10 3.37 4.89 0.18
N GLU A 11 3.12 4.70 1.47
CA GLU A 11 4.18 4.32 2.40
C GLU A 11 4.64 2.88 2.19
N ALA A 12 3.73 1.95 1.84
CA ALA A 12 4.13 0.60 1.47
C ALA A 12 5.01 0.58 0.22
N ALA A 13 4.64 1.33 -0.83
CA ALA A 13 5.44 1.41 -2.05
C ALA A 13 6.83 1.98 -1.78
N ARG A 14 6.93 3.05 -0.99
CA ARG A 14 8.20 3.68 -0.63
C ARG A 14 9.08 2.75 0.18
N LEU A 15 8.58 2.12 1.24
CA LEU A 15 9.41 1.26 2.10
C LEU A 15 9.86 -0.01 1.37
N ALA A 16 8.97 -0.66 0.62
CA ALA A 16 9.34 -1.85 -0.13
C ALA A 16 10.32 -1.55 -1.28
N ALA A 17 10.27 -0.33 -1.85
CA ALA A 17 11.25 0.12 -2.83
C ALA A 17 12.66 0.28 -2.25
N ARG A 18 12.81 0.36 -0.92
CA ARG A 18 14.09 0.35 -0.19
C ARG A 18 14.57 -1.06 0.17
N GLY A 19 13.82 -2.09 -0.21
CA GLY A 19 14.07 -3.46 0.21
C GLY A 19 13.46 -3.83 1.57
N ASP A 20 12.70 -2.93 2.21
CA ASP A 20 12.10 -3.17 3.53
C ASP A 20 10.64 -3.67 3.43
N ASP A 21 10.47 -4.89 2.91
CA ASP A 21 9.14 -5.48 2.68
C ASP A 21 8.35 -5.74 3.97
N ALA A 22 9.06 -6.09 5.06
CA ALA A 22 8.43 -6.42 6.34
C ALA A 22 7.86 -5.17 7.01
N ASP A 23 8.62 -4.07 7.02
CA ASP A 23 8.14 -2.81 7.58
C ASP A 23 7.12 -2.15 6.65
N ALA A 24 7.28 -2.25 5.33
CA ALA A 24 6.27 -1.77 4.37
C ALA A 24 4.87 -2.30 4.67
N ARG A 25 4.74 -3.62 4.85
CA ARG A 25 3.44 -4.25 5.17
C ARG A 25 2.94 -3.86 6.56
N THR A 26 3.83 -3.73 7.54
CA THR A 26 3.47 -3.38 8.92
C THR A 26 2.98 -1.95 9.02
N VAL A 27 3.69 -0.99 8.42
CA VAL A 27 3.30 0.42 8.37
C VAL A 27 2.02 0.61 7.58
N ALA A 28 1.90 -0.01 6.40
CA ALA A 28 0.69 0.08 5.59
C ALA A 28 -0.55 -0.42 6.36
N ARG A 29 -0.46 -1.53 7.10
CA ARG A 29 -1.56 -2.03 7.94
C ARG A 29 -1.94 -1.07 9.07
N ARG A 30 -0.99 -0.31 9.62
CA ARG A 30 -1.26 0.69 10.67
C ARG A 30 -2.00 1.92 10.13
N LEU A 31 -1.69 2.33 8.90
CA LEU A 31 -2.34 3.47 8.24
C LEU A 31 -3.69 3.08 7.61
N ALA A 32 -3.79 1.86 7.10
CA ALA A 32 -4.95 1.40 6.35
C ALA A 32 -6.22 1.31 7.22
N PRO A 33 -7.41 1.41 6.60
CA PRO A 33 -8.65 1.08 7.28
C PRO A 33 -8.65 -0.36 7.84
N PRO A 34 -9.32 -0.63 8.98
CA PRO A 34 -9.45 -1.99 9.50
C PRO A 34 -10.06 -2.97 8.49
N GLY A 35 -9.47 -4.17 8.42
CA GLY A 35 -9.86 -5.20 7.45
C GLY A 35 -9.35 -4.95 6.03
N ALA A 36 -8.53 -3.91 5.79
CA ALA A 36 -7.95 -3.67 4.48
C ALA A 36 -6.95 -4.74 4.08
N THR A 37 -6.95 -5.08 2.80
CA THR A 37 -5.94 -5.92 2.16
C THR A 37 -4.83 -5.03 1.62
N VAL A 38 -3.58 -5.40 1.90
CA VAL A 38 -2.37 -4.73 1.40
C VAL A 38 -1.63 -5.69 0.48
N GLU A 39 -1.51 -5.31 -0.78
CA GLU A 39 -0.75 -6.03 -1.81
C GLU A 39 0.45 -5.19 -2.20
N VAL A 40 1.62 -5.83 -2.27
CA VAL A 40 2.87 -5.19 -2.73
C VAL A 40 3.47 -6.13 -3.76
N ARG A 41 3.73 -5.60 -4.95
CA ARG A 41 4.38 -6.33 -6.05
C ARG A 41 5.52 -5.52 -6.63
N ARG A 42 6.55 -6.21 -7.11
CA ARG A 42 7.64 -5.62 -7.89
C ARG A 42 7.31 -5.73 -9.37
N ASP A 43 7.58 -4.67 -10.12
CA ASP A 43 7.33 -4.56 -11.54
C ASP A 43 8.51 -3.84 -12.21
N GLY A 44 9.48 -4.62 -12.69
CA GLY A 44 10.75 -4.10 -13.20
C GLY A 44 11.48 -3.26 -12.14
N GLY A 45 11.79 -2.01 -12.49
CA GLY A 45 12.44 -1.04 -11.61
C GLY A 45 11.51 -0.35 -10.61
N TYR A 46 10.30 -0.86 -10.40
CA TYR A 46 9.28 -0.24 -9.55
C TYR A 46 8.67 -1.21 -8.55
N VAL A 47 8.16 -0.64 -7.46
CA VAL A 47 7.24 -1.29 -6.52
C VAL A 47 5.87 -0.68 -6.71
N VAL A 48 4.86 -1.55 -6.85
CA VAL A 48 3.46 -1.18 -6.89
C VAL A 48 2.79 -1.70 -5.62
N ALA A 49 2.21 -0.80 -4.84
CA ALA A 49 1.45 -1.14 -3.65
C ALA A 49 -0.02 -0.77 -3.83
N ARG A 50 -0.90 -1.72 -3.53
CA ARG A 50 -2.35 -1.56 -3.57
C ARG A 50 -2.95 -1.81 -2.20
N VAL A 51 -3.81 -0.90 -1.76
CA VAL A 51 -4.58 -1.04 -0.52
C VAL A 51 -6.05 -1.00 -0.87
N THR A 52 -6.79 -2.04 -0.46
CA THR A 52 -8.23 -2.14 -0.69
C THR A 52 -8.95 -2.33 0.63
N ALA A 53 -10.01 -1.56 0.86
CA ALA A 53 -10.85 -1.65 2.05
C ALA A 53 -12.34 -1.58 1.69
N THR A 54 -13.18 -2.33 2.41
CA THR A 54 -14.63 -2.25 2.24
C THR A 54 -15.20 -1.03 2.96
N SER A 55 -16.12 -0.31 2.32
CA SER A 55 -16.76 0.84 2.92
C SER A 55 -17.66 0.45 4.09
N ARG A 56 -17.47 1.11 5.23
CA ARG A 56 -18.34 0.93 6.41
C ARG A 56 -19.75 1.46 6.21
N LEU A 57 -19.91 2.47 5.36
CA LEU A 57 -21.22 3.09 5.07
C LEU A 57 -21.94 2.37 3.92
N LEU A 58 -21.19 1.76 3.01
CA LEU A 58 -21.71 1.10 1.82
C LEU A 58 -21.02 -0.27 1.68
N PRO A 59 -21.51 -1.32 2.37
CA PRO A 59 -20.80 -2.61 2.48
C PRO A 59 -20.51 -3.32 1.14
N ALA A 60 -21.22 -2.96 0.07
CA ALA A 60 -21.00 -3.48 -1.28
C ALA A 60 -19.91 -2.70 -2.07
N ILE A 61 -19.36 -1.63 -1.51
CA ILE A 61 -18.40 -0.74 -2.20
C ILE A 61 -17.01 -0.93 -1.60
N ALA A 62 -16.06 -1.31 -2.46
CA ALA A 62 -14.64 -1.29 -2.13
C ALA A 62 -14.03 0.09 -2.45
N ILE A 63 -13.18 0.58 -1.57
CA ILE A 63 -12.30 1.71 -1.81
C ILE A 63 -10.89 1.16 -1.98
N ALA A 64 -10.23 1.54 -3.07
CA ALA A 64 -8.85 1.15 -3.31
C ALA A 64 -7.98 2.36 -3.64
N ALA A 65 -6.71 2.26 -3.28
CA ALA A 65 -5.67 3.16 -3.74
C ALA A 65 -4.46 2.34 -4.21
N GLU A 66 -3.79 2.84 -5.23
CA GLU A 66 -2.57 2.25 -5.77
C GLU A 66 -1.48 3.32 -5.79
N SER A 67 -0.24 2.92 -5.51
CA SER A 67 0.90 3.82 -5.50
C SER A 67 2.14 3.10 -6.00
N ILE A 68 2.99 3.84 -6.68
CA ILE A 68 4.17 3.33 -7.37
C ILE A 68 5.40 4.09 -6.88
N SER A 69 6.47 3.36 -6.58
CA SER A 69 7.77 3.91 -6.22
C SER A 69 8.86 3.24 -7.05
N ALA A 70 9.83 4.00 -7.54
CA ALA A 70 11.04 3.41 -8.16
C ALA A 70 11.88 2.72 -7.08
N MET A 71 12.47 1.57 -7.42
CA MET A 71 13.44 0.88 -6.57
C MET A 71 14.63 1.79 -6.28
N GLU A 72 15.08 1.83 -5.03
CA GLU A 72 16.35 2.47 -4.71
C GLU A 72 17.51 1.64 -5.33
N PRO A 73 18.53 2.29 -5.90
CA PRO A 73 19.67 1.57 -6.47
C PRO A 73 20.46 0.89 -5.35
N GLU A 74 20.99 -0.30 -5.65
CA GLU A 74 21.95 -0.97 -4.77
C GLU A 74 23.26 -0.13 -4.78
N GLY A 75 23.65 0.36 -3.61
CA GLY A 75 24.86 1.15 -3.41
C GLY A 75 26.12 0.31 -3.28
#